data_AF-A0A537J9X3-F1
#
_entry.id   AF-A0A537J9X3-F1
#
_cell.length_a   1.000
_cell.length_b   1.000
_cell.length_c   1.000
_cell.angle_alpha   90.00
_cell.angle_beta   90.00
_cell.angle_gamma   90.00
#
_symmetry.space_group_name_H-M   'P 1'
#
loop_
_entity.id
_entity.type
_entity.pdbx_description
1 polymer ?
#
loop_
_entity_poly.entity_id
_entity_poly.type
_entity_poly.pdbx_seq_one_letter_code
_entity_poly.pdbx_strand_id
1 'polypeptide(L)' 'METSRGRIEEGTGPLVGTLPFSETEFRRRLDNTRRAMAARDLAAFISFTPENIYYLTGHDTPGY' A
#
# COMPACT_ATOMS: atom_id res chain seq x y z
N MET A 1 31.24 11.08 1.92
CA MET A 1 30.18 11.05 0.89
C MET A 1 28.88 11.29 1.61
N GLU A 2 28.38 12.51 1.58
CA GLU A 2 27.19 12.91 2.32
C GLU A 2 25.96 12.40 1.57
N THR A 3 25.27 11.41 2.15
CA THR A 3 24.04 10.85 1.58
C THR A 3 22.97 11.93 1.67
N SER A 4 22.71 12.61 0.56
CA SER A 4 21.51 13.44 0.40
C SER A 4 20.29 12.60 0.77
N ARG A 5 19.70 12.84 1.95
CA ARG A 5 18.42 12.24 2.32
C ARG A 5 17.39 12.72 1.32
N GLY A 6 16.86 11.80 0.52
CA GLY A 6 15.75 12.10 -0.39
C GLY A 6 14.59 12.71 0.40
N ARG A 7 13.93 13.71 -0.19
CA ARG A 7 12.70 14.28 0.37
C ARG A 7 11.60 13.24 0.23
N ILE A 8 10.99 12.85 1.35
CA ILE A 8 9.83 11.96 1.37
C ILE A 8 8.59 12.83 1.21
N GLU A 9 7.83 12.59 0.14
CA GLU A 9 6.52 13.21 -0.05
C GLU A 9 5.46 12.29 0.58
N GLU A 10 4.88 12.71 1.69
CA GLU A 10 3.76 12.01 2.30
C GLU A 10 2.47 12.47 1.61
N GLY A 11 1.89 11.61 0.76
CA GLY A 11 0.68 11.91 0.00
C GLY A 11 -0.54 12.06 0.91
N THR A 12 -0.73 13.23 1.51
CA THR A 12 -1.90 13.58 2.31
C THR A 12 -2.79 14.56 1.54
N GLY A 13 -3.95 14.09 1.09
CA GLY A 13 -4.93 14.90 0.37
C GLY A 13 -6.30 14.22 0.32
N PRO A 14 -7.36 14.93 -0.08
CA PRO A 14 -8.66 14.31 -0.29
C PRO A 14 -8.55 13.22 -1.36
N LEU A 15 -9.40 12.21 -1.27
CA LEU A 15 -9.49 11.20 -2.31
C LEU A 15 -9.81 11.88 -3.65
N VAL A 16 -9.08 11.49 -4.69
CA VAL A 16 -9.33 11.97 -6.06
C VAL A 16 -10.59 11.35 -6.69
N GLY A 17 -11.18 10.35 -6.03
CA GLY A 17 -12.43 9.69 -6.43
C GLY A 17 -12.95 8.73 -5.36
N THR A 18 -14.12 8.14 -5.60
CA THR A 18 -14.69 7.11 -4.71
C THR A 18 -13.83 5.86 -4.71
N LEU A 19 -13.57 5.29 -3.53
CA LEU A 19 -12.86 4.02 -3.42
C LEU A 19 -13.63 2.88 -4.11
N PRO A 20 -12.94 1.96 -4.82
CA PRO A 20 -13.59 0.85 -5.51
C PRO A 20 -14.17 -0.21 -4.56
N PHE A 21 -13.79 -0.18 -3.28
CA PHE A 21 -14.26 -1.09 -2.25
C PHE A 21 -14.56 -0.34 -0.96
N SER A 22 -15.34 -0.96 -0.07
CA SER A 22 -15.58 -0.42 1.26
C SER A 22 -14.32 -0.44 2.11
N GLU A 23 -14.27 0.41 3.14
CA GLU A 23 -13.18 0.41 4.11
C GLU A 23 -13.00 -0.96 4.79
N THR A 24 -14.11 -1.64 5.11
CA THR A 24 -14.10 -2.99 5.69
C THR A 24 -13.37 -3.99 4.81
N GLU A 25 -13.56 -3.90 3.49
CA GLU A 25 -12.87 -4.77 2.55
C GLU A 25 -11.36 -4.50 2.53
N PHE A 26 -10.92 -3.25 2.53
CA PHE A 26 -9.48 -2.92 2.63
C PHE A 26 -8.87 -3.42 3.94
N ARG A 27 -9.55 -3.24 5.07
CA ARG A 27 -9.10 -3.77 6.38
C ARG A 27 -8.93 -5.29 6.32
N ARG A 28 -9.92 -6.00 5.78
CA ARG A 28 -9.86 -7.46 5.61
C ARG A 28 -8.65 -7.90 4.79
N ARG A 29 -8.36 -7.22 3.67
CA ARG A 29 -7.19 -7.53 2.83
C ARG A 29 -5.89 -7.33 3.59
N LEU A 30 -5.76 -6.21 4.29
CA LEU A 30 -4.57 -5.89 5.07
C LEU A 30 -4.34 -6.89 6.21
N ASP A 31 -5.40 -7.29 6.92
CA ASP A 31 -5.31 -8.28 7.98
C ASP A 31 -4.91 -9.66 7.44
N ASN A 32 -5.44 -10.06 6.28
CA ASN A 32 -5.03 -11.30 5.61
C ASN A 32 -3.53 -11.27 5.28
N THR A 33 -3.04 -10.17 4.71
CA THR A 33 -1.62 -9.98 4.40
C THR A 33 -0.75 -10.05 5.64
N ARG A 34 -1.14 -9.36 6.72
CA ARG A 34 -0.41 -9.38 8.01
C ARG A 34 -0.38 -10.77 8.63
N ARG A 35 -1.48 -11.54 8.58
CA ARG A 35 -1.48 -12.93 9.05
C ARG A 35 -0.54 -13.81 8.22
N ALA A 36 -0.51 -13.61 6.91
CA ALA A 36 0.41 -14.31 6.02
C ALA A 36 1.88 -13.94 6.27
N MET A 37 2.17 -12.69 6.64
CA MET A 37 3.50 -12.25 7.08
C MET A 37 3.90 -12.88 8.42
N ALA A 38 3.00 -12.87 9.41
CA ALA A 38 3.25 -13.44 10.73
C ALA A 38 3.54 -14.95 10.65
N ALA A 39 2.82 -15.69 9.81
CA ALA A 39 3.07 -17.11 9.57
C ALA A 39 4.44 -17.41 8.95
N ARG A 40 5.14 -16.39 8.45
CA ARG A 40 6.46 -16.49 7.80
C ARG A 40 7.55 -15.71 8.55
N ASP A 41 7.26 -15.22 9.75
CA ASP A 41 8.15 -14.38 10.55
C ASP A 41 8.69 -13.15 9.79
N LEU A 42 7.82 -12.49 9.00
CA LEU A 42 8.18 -11.31 8.22
C LEU A 42 7.78 -10.03 8.96
N ALA A 43 8.78 -9.17 9.22
CA ALA A 43 8.57 -7.87 9.88
C ALA A 43 7.98 -6.80 8.95
N ALA A 44 8.22 -6.89 7.64
CA ALA A 44 7.77 -5.92 6.66
C ALA A 44 7.43 -6.56 5.31
N PHE A 45 6.52 -5.93 4.58
CA PHE A 45 6.19 -6.28 3.19
C PHE A 45 6.41 -5.04 2.33
N ILE A 46 7.31 -5.16 1.35
CA ILE A 46 7.61 -4.13 0.37
C ILE A 46 7.16 -4.67 -0.99
N SER A 47 6.30 -3.93 -1.68
CA SER A 47 5.81 -4.32 -3.00
C SER A 47 6.01 -3.19 -3.99
N PHE A 48 6.38 -3.58 -5.20
CA PHE A 48 6.53 -2.69 -6.36
C PHE A 48 5.57 -3.07 -7.48
N THR A 49 4.76 -4.13 -7.30
CA THR A 49 3.82 -4.55 -8.35
C THR A 49 2.55 -3.70 -8.23
N PRO A 50 2.09 -3.08 -9.34
CA PRO A 50 0.90 -2.24 -9.34
C PRO A 50 -0.34 -2.94 -8.78
N GLU A 51 -0.47 -4.24 -9.03
CA GLU A 51 -1.62 -5.04 -8.60
C GLU A 51 -1.70 -5.15 -7.08
N ASN A 52 -0.56 -5.33 -6.39
CA ASN A 52 -0.53 -5.40 -4.93
C ASN A 52 -0.78 -4.02 -4.32
N ILE A 53 -0.21 -2.97 -4.93
CA ILE A 53 -0.41 -1.59 -4.51
C ILE A 53 -1.89 -1.22 -4.63
N TYR A 54 -2.51 -1.45 -5.78
CA TYR A 54 -3.94 -1.23 -6.00
C TYR A 54 -4.81 -2.07 -5.06
N TYR A 55 -4.53 -3.37 -4.94
CA TYR A 55 -5.33 -4.28 -4.12
C TYR A 55 -5.36 -3.89 -2.64
N LEU A 56 -4.22 -3.44 -2.10
CA LEU A 56 -4.08 -3.11 -0.68
C LEU A 56 -4.42 -1.65 -0.34
N THR A 57 -4.28 -0.72 -1.29
CA THR A 57 -4.39 0.72 -1.00
C THR A 57 -5.47 1.43 -1.82
N GLY A 58 -5.94 0.82 -2.91
CA GLY A 58 -6.79 1.50 -3.89
C GLY A 58 -6.05 2.54 -4.74
N HIS A 59 -4.73 2.68 -4.60
CA HIS A 59 -3.93 3.56 -5.43
C HIS A 59 -3.86 3.03 -6.85
N ASP A 60 -4.48 3.76 -7.77
CA ASP A 60 -4.49 3.49 -9.19
C ASP A 60 -3.37 4.30 -9.86
N THR A 61 -2.42 3.62 -10.51
CA THR A 61 -1.28 4.25 -11.17
C THR A 61 -1.55 4.27 -12.67
N PRO A 62 -1.76 5.45 -13.29
CA PRO A 62 -2.00 5.53 -14.73
C PRO A 62 -0.86 4.91 -15.54
N GLY A 63 -1.19 4.02 -16.48
CA GLY A 63 -0.21 3.42 -17.39
C GLY A 63 0.44 2.13 -16.88
N TYR A 64 -0.04 1.59 -15.76
CA TYR A 64 0.11 0.19 -15.37
C TYR A 64 -1.25 -0.51 -15.35
#